data_AF-A0A357CYX2-F1
#
_entry.id   AF-A0A357CYX2-F1
#
_cell.length_a   1.000
_cell.length_b   1.000
_cell.length_c   1.000
_cell.angle_alpha   90.00
_cell.angle_beta   90.00
_cell.angle_gamma   90.00
#
_symmetry.space_group_name_H-M   'P 1'
#
loop_
_entity.id
_entity.type
_entity.pdbx_description
1 polymer ?
#
loop_
_entity_poly.entity_id
_entity_poly.type
_entity_poly.pdbx_seq_one_letter_code
_entity_poly.pdbx_strand_id
1 'polypeptide(L)'
;GIIGRNSLLINQLYGSYVFIGSLLTTLSLPVTETEIKPCTDCRICELNCPADAISVKGIIKEKCLSYISQKKVKTKEEFLLLKSGNIAWGCDICQNVCPLNKGKKLSGLDYFSICRLNSISEELIASLSDEQFSKYAFSWRGKNALLENLRNLKNGL
;
A
#
# COMPACT_ATOMS: atom_id res chain seq x y z
N GLY A 1 10.01 -15.74 -7.09
CA GLY A 1 8.72 -15.24 -6.53
C GLY A 1 7.68 -15.20 -7.63
N ILE A 2 6.48 -14.65 -7.39
CA ILE A 2 5.47 -14.42 -8.42
C ILE A 2 5.28 -12.91 -8.61
N ILE A 3 5.21 -12.39 -9.85
CA ILE A 3 4.66 -11.04 -10.08
C ILE A 3 3.15 -11.16 -10.24
N GLY A 4 2.40 -10.60 -9.30
CA GLY A 4 0.95 -10.56 -9.34
C GLY A 4 0.43 -9.63 -10.43
N ARG A 5 -0.81 -9.84 -10.87
CA ARG A 5 -1.52 -8.89 -11.75
C ARG A 5 -1.71 -7.52 -11.08
N ASN A 6 -1.72 -7.46 -9.74
CA ASN A 6 -1.65 -6.22 -8.95
C ASN A 6 -0.25 -5.57 -8.94
N SER A 7 0.69 -6.04 -9.77
CA SER A 7 2.07 -5.56 -9.92
C SER A 7 2.97 -5.72 -8.69
N LEU A 8 2.55 -6.52 -7.70
CA LEU A 8 3.35 -6.78 -6.51
C LEU A 8 4.15 -8.08 -6.63
N LEU A 9 5.36 -8.09 -6.05
CA LEU A 9 6.11 -9.31 -5.83
C LEU A 9 5.47 -10.11 -4.70
N ILE A 10 5.17 -11.38 -4.98
CA ILE A 10 4.54 -12.31 -4.04
C ILE A 10 5.57 -13.36 -3.66
N ASN A 11 5.98 -13.32 -2.39
CA ASN A 11 6.86 -14.28 -1.75
C ASN A 11 6.08 -15.55 -1.36
N GLN A 12 6.75 -16.72 -1.41
CA GLN A 12 6.11 -18.00 -1.08
C GLN A 12 5.65 -18.09 0.38
N LEU A 13 6.41 -17.52 1.32
CA LEU A 13 6.17 -17.61 2.76
C LEU A 13 5.31 -16.44 3.29
N TYR A 14 5.60 -15.22 2.82
CA TYR A 14 5.02 -13.98 3.34
C TYR A 14 3.97 -13.35 2.41
N GLY A 15 3.73 -13.93 1.24
CA GLY A 15 2.86 -13.31 0.23
C GLY A 15 3.45 -12.00 -0.27
N SER A 16 2.60 -11.01 -0.54
CA SER A 16 3.03 -9.66 -0.92
C SER A 16 3.34 -8.75 0.27
N TYR A 17 3.23 -9.23 1.51
CA TYR A 17 3.49 -8.43 2.72
C TYR A 17 4.98 -8.39 3.05
N VAL A 18 5.78 -7.93 2.10
CA VAL A 18 7.24 -7.86 2.20
C VAL A 18 7.74 -6.47 1.80
N PHE A 19 8.78 -6.00 2.48
CA PHE A 19 9.57 -4.86 2.03
C PHE A 19 10.68 -5.35 1.11
N ILE A 20 11.02 -4.55 0.10
CA ILE A 20 12.08 -4.86 -0.86
C ILE A 20 13.20 -3.84 -0.66
N GLY A 21 14.43 -4.34 -0.55
CA GLY A 21 15.64 -3.53 -0.49
C GLY A 21 16.71 -4.16 -1.37
N SER A 22 17.66 -3.34 -1.83
CA SER A 22 18.79 -3.77 -2.65
C SER A 22 20.07 -3.11 -2.14
N LEU A 23 21.17 -3.87 -2.12
CA LEU A 23 22.50 -3.38 -1.79
C LEU A 23 23.39 -3.50 -3.03
N LEU A 24 23.89 -2.38 -3.54
CA LEU A 24 24.92 -2.38 -4.58
C LEU A 24 26.28 -2.58 -3.92
N THR A 25 27.07 -3.52 -4.43
CA THR A 25 28.38 -3.86 -3.88
C THR A 25 29.37 -4.16 -4.99
N THR A 26 30.66 -3.95 -4.72
CA THR A 26 31.78 -4.33 -5.59
C THR A 26 32.26 -5.75 -5.34
N LEU A 27 31.76 -6.41 -4.29
CA LEU A 27 32.09 -7.80 -3.99
C LEU A 27 31.60 -8.71 -5.13
N SER A 28 32.47 -9.62 -5.57
CA SER A 28 32.07 -10.68 -6.49
C SER A 28 31.34 -11.76 -5.70
N LEU A 29 30.02 -11.83 -5.86
CA LEU A 29 29.15 -12.80 -5.21
C LEU A 29 28.64 -13.81 -6.24
N PRO A 30 28.53 -15.11 -5.89
CA PRO A 30 27.90 -16.08 -6.77
C PRO A 30 26.43 -15.70 -7.00
N VAL A 31 26.03 -15.59 -8.26
CA VAL A 31 24.64 -15.31 -8.63
C VAL A 31 23.89 -16.63 -8.75
N THR A 32 22.80 -16.76 -8.01
CA THR A 32 21.82 -17.84 -8.25
C THR A 32 20.64 -17.24 -8.99
N GLU A 33 20.50 -17.59 -10.27
CA GLU A 33 19.32 -17.19 -11.01
C GLU A 33 18.08 -17.83 -10.40
N THR A 34 17.08 -17.02 -10.10
CA THR A 34 15.77 -17.49 -9.65
C THR A 34 14.73 -16.94 -10.61
N GLU A 35 14.02 -17.84 -11.29
CA GLU A 35 12.97 -17.44 -12.20
C GLU A 35 11.79 -16.81 -11.41
N ILE A 36 11.33 -15.66 -11.90
CA ILE A 36 10.11 -15.03 -11.40
C ILE A 36 8.94 -15.53 -12.24
N LYS A 37 7.97 -16.15 -11.57
CA LYS A 37 6.80 -16.74 -12.23
C LYS A 37 5.73 -15.67 -12.49
N PRO A 38 4.96 -15.76 -13.59
CA PRO A 38 3.80 -14.90 -13.78
C PRO A 38 2.66 -15.29 -12.83
N CYS A 39 1.71 -14.37 -12.65
CA CYS A 39 0.47 -14.64 -11.93
C CYS A 39 -0.35 -15.74 -12.62
N THR A 40 -1.14 -16.50 -11.85
CA THR A 40 -2.09 -17.50 -12.36
C THR A 40 -3.32 -16.91 -13.06
N ASP A 41 -3.32 -15.59 -13.25
CA ASP A 41 -4.37 -14.82 -13.90
C ASP A 41 -5.80 -14.95 -13.34
N CYS A 42 -5.93 -15.02 -12.01
CA CYS A 42 -7.25 -15.13 -11.37
C CYS A 42 -8.14 -13.88 -11.49
N ARG A 43 -7.59 -12.71 -11.86
CA ARG A 43 -8.26 -11.40 -11.98
C ARG A 43 -8.98 -10.88 -10.72
N ILE A 44 -8.87 -11.54 -9.56
CA ILE A 44 -9.57 -11.15 -8.32
C ILE A 44 -9.20 -9.72 -7.86
N CYS A 45 -7.91 -9.35 -7.90
CA CYS A 45 -7.49 -8.01 -7.54
C CYS A 45 -8.04 -6.92 -8.47
N GLU A 46 -8.16 -7.23 -9.77
CA GLU A 46 -8.71 -6.34 -10.80
C GLU A 46 -10.19 -6.07 -10.53
N LEU A 47 -10.97 -7.14 -10.33
CA LEU A 47 -12.42 -7.07 -10.06
C LEU A 47 -12.79 -6.36 -8.75
N ASN A 48 -11.86 -6.29 -7.79
CA ASN A 48 -12.09 -5.66 -6.48
C ASN A 48 -11.41 -4.29 -6.35
N CYS A 49 -10.74 -3.78 -7.40
CA CYS A 49 -10.14 -2.45 -7.34
C CYS A 49 -11.25 -1.38 -7.49
N PRO A 50 -11.54 -0.55 -6.46
CA PRO A 50 -12.69 0.37 -6.53
C PRO A 50 -12.56 1.48 -7.58
N ALA A 51 -11.35 1.68 -8.11
CA ALA A 51 -11.02 2.73 -9.05
C ALA A 51 -10.58 2.19 -10.42
N ASP A 52 -10.73 0.88 -10.69
CA ASP A 52 -10.32 0.25 -11.96
C ASP A 52 -8.88 0.60 -12.36
N ALA A 53 -7.98 0.58 -11.37
CA ALA A 53 -6.58 0.95 -11.57
C ALA A 53 -5.72 -0.22 -12.10
N ILE A 54 -6.22 -1.45 -12.10
CA ILE A 54 -5.47 -2.65 -12.50
C ILE A 54 -5.87 -3.05 -13.92
N SER A 55 -4.89 -3.22 -14.80
CA SER A 55 -5.12 -3.64 -16.19
C SER A 55 -4.17 -4.77 -16.60
N VAL A 56 -4.41 -5.35 -17.78
CA VAL A 56 -3.48 -6.31 -18.42
C VAL A 56 -2.08 -5.72 -18.68
N LYS A 57 -1.95 -4.39 -18.76
CA LYS A 57 -0.68 -3.68 -18.96
C LYS A 57 -0.02 -3.23 -17.64
N GLY A 58 -0.61 -3.58 -16.50
CA GLY A 58 -0.17 -3.14 -15.17
C GLY A 58 -1.09 -2.08 -14.56
N ILE A 59 -0.56 -1.31 -13.60
CA ILE A 59 -1.32 -0.32 -12.84
C ILE A 59 -1.40 1.02 -13.58
N ILE A 60 -2.62 1.55 -13.72
CA ILE A 60 -2.90 2.94 -14.10
C ILE A 60 -2.74 3.79 -12.84
N LYS A 61 -1.56 4.39 -12.68
CA LYS A 61 -1.14 5.09 -11.47
C LYS A 61 -2.12 6.17 -11.03
N GLU A 62 -2.66 6.94 -11.97
CA GLU A 62 -3.55 8.08 -11.74
C GLU A 62 -4.87 7.66 -11.10
N LYS A 63 -5.28 6.41 -11.29
CA LYS A 63 -6.48 5.83 -10.68
C LYS A 63 -6.21 5.13 -9.35
N CYS A 64 -4.96 4.79 -9.06
CA CYS A 64 -4.62 3.99 -7.88
C CYS A 64 -4.88 4.79 -6.59
N LEU A 65 -5.77 4.29 -5.72
CA LEU A 65 -6.10 4.96 -4.45
C LEU A 65 -4.86 5.18 -3.56
N SER A 66 -3.88 4.27 -3.60
CA SER A 66 -2.60 4.45 -2.90
C SER A 66 -1.87 5.70 -3.40
N TYR A 67 -1.81 5.91 -4.72
CA TYR A 67 -1.21 7.11 -5.31
C TYR A 67 -2.02 8.37 -5.00
N ILE A 68 -3.34 8.33 -5.21
CA ILE A 68 -4.25 9.46 -4.98
C ILE A 68 -4.14 9.94 -3.53
N SER A 69 -4.15 9.03 -2.56
CA SER A 69 -4.09 9.37 -1.12
C SER A 69 -2.86 10.19 -0.75
N GLN A 70 -1.76 10.05 -1.51
CA GLN A 70 -0.47 10.71 -1.26
C GLN A 70 -0.28 12.01 -2.05
N LYS A 71 -1.23 12.41 -2.90
CA LYS A 71 -1.19 13.70 -3.61
C LYS A 71 -1.38 14.87 -2.64
N LYS A 72 -0.64 15.96 -2.88
CA LYS A 72 -0.81 17.23 -2.15
C LYS A 72 -2.08 17.98 -2.53
N VAL A 73 -2.50 17.89 -3.79
CA VAL A 73 -3.71 18.52 -4.31
C VAL A 73 -4.52 17.45 -5.01
N LYS A 74 -5.81 17.37 -4.68
CA LYS A 74 -6.74 16.35 -5.19
C LYS A 74 -7.97 17.02 -5.78
N THR A 75 -8.52 16.44 -6.84
CA THR A 75 -9.81 16.87 -7.39
C THR A 75 -10.96 16.35 -6.55
N LYS A 76 -12.18 16.85 -6.80
CA LYS A 76 -13.40 16.34 -6.14
C LYS A 76 -13.63 14.86 -6.45
N GLU A 77 -13.38 14.45 -7.68
CA GLU A 77 -13.50 13.05 -8.13
C GLU A 77 -12.52 12.15 -7.40
N GLU A 78 -11.28 12.60 -7.20
CA GLU A 78 -10.26 11.86 -6.44
C GLU A 78 -10.64 11.70 -4.97
N PHE A 79 -11.23 12.72 -4.35
CA PHE A 79 -11.76 12.60 -2.99
C PHE A 79 -12.94 11.62 -2.90
N LEU A 80 -13.82 11.58 -3.92
CA LEU A 80 -14.91 10.60 -3.98
C LEU A 80 -14.39 9.17 -4.13
N LEU A 81 -13.34 8.96 -4.93
CA LEU A 81 -12.67 7.66 -5.08
C LEU A 81 -12.01 7.19 -3.77
N LEU A 82 -11.35 8.08 -3.03
CA LEU A 82 -10.80 7.74 -1.71
C LEU A 82 -11.92 7.35 -0.73
N LYS A 83 -13.05 8.07 -0.77
CA LYS A 83 -14.21 7.80 0.09
C LYS A 83 -14.88 6.47 -0.22
N SER A 84 -15.06 6.13 -1.50
CA SER A 84 -15.65 4.84 -1.90
C SER A 84 -14.82 3.64 -1.45
N GLY A 85 -13.50 3.78 -1.39
CA GLY A 85 -12.58 2.77 -0.86
C GLY A 85 -12.33 2.83 0.66
N ASN A 86 -12.93 3.80 1.37
CA ASN A 86 -12.61 4.13 2.77
C ASN A 86 -11.10 4.28 3.03
N ILE A 87 -10.41 5.02 2.15
CA ILE A 87 -8.95 5.14 2.14
C ILE A 87 -8.50 6.50 2.67
N ALA A 88 -7.74 6.49 3.77
CA ALA A 88 -7.06 7.68 4.30
C ALA A 88 -5.60 7.78 3.82
N TRP A 89 -4.88 6.66 3.71
CA TRP A 89 -3.47 6.62 3.29
C TRP A 89 -3.05 5.24 2.79
N GLY A 90 -2.46 5.16 1.60
CA GLY A 90 -2.14 3.86 0.98
C GLY A 90 -3.40 3.07 0.63
N CYS A 91 -3.27 1.92 -0.03
CA CYS A 91 -4.43 1.06 -0.30
C CYS A 91 -3.99 -0.39 -0.48
N ASP A 92 -4.55 -1.26 0.37
CA ASP A 92 -4.18 -2.68 0.43
C ASP A 92 -5.28 -3.60 -0.15
N ILE A 93 -6.35 -3.05 -0.74
CA ILE A 93 -7.50 -3.83 -1.22
C ILE A 93 -7.04 -4.94 -2.17
N CYS A 94 -6.19 -4.61 -3.16
CA CYS A 94 -5.68 -5.56 -4.14
C CYS A 94 -4.75 -6.63 -3.54
N GLN A 95 -4.17 -6.39 -2.36
CA GLN A 95 -3.40 -7.37 -1.60
C GLN A 95 -4.32 -8.25 -0.76
N ASN A 96 -5.28 -7.64 -0.04
CA ASN A 96 -6.16 -8.32 0.90
C ASN A 96 -7.06 -9.35 0.21
N VAL A 97 -7.51 -9.07 -1.02
CA VAL A 97 -8.28 -10.04 -1.81
C VAL A 97 -7.43 -11.08 -2.53
N CYS A 98 -6.10 -10.93 -2.56
CA CYS A 98 -5.23 -11.82 -3.33
C CYS A 98 -5.21 -13.23 -2.70
N PRO A 99 -5.57 -14.29 -3.44
CA PRO A 99 -5.55 -15.66 -2.91
C PRO A 99 -4.16 -16.09 -2.43
N LEU A 100 -3.11 -15.56 -3.05
CA LEU A 100 -1.73 -15.86 -2.70
C LEU A 100 -1.27 -15.21 -1.38
N ASN A 101 -2.09 -14.36 -0.76
CA ASN A 101 -1.86 -13.83 0.59
C ASN A 101 -2.60 -14.60 1.68
N LYS A 102 -3.52 -15.51 1.32
CA LYS A 102 -4.28 -16.27 2.30
C LYS A 102 -3.37 -17.18 3.11
N GLY A 103 -3.43 -17.07 4.44
CA GLY A 103 -2.67 -17.91 5.37
C GLY A 103 -1.16 -17.67 5.34
N LYS A 104 -0.69 -16.54 4.80
CA LYS A 104 0.75 -16.21 4.82
C LYS A 104 1.19 -15.76 6.20
N LYS A 105 2.45 -16.05 6.53
CA LYS A 105 3.02 -15.70 7.82
C LYS A 105 3.22 -14.19 7.91
N LEU A 106 3.06 -13.64 9.11
CA LEU A 106 3.54 -12.29 9.42
C LEU A 106 5.02 -12.36 9.83
N SER A 107 5.70 -11.22 9.75
CA SER A 107 7.06 -11.08 10.26
C SER A 107 7.10 -11.40 11.76
N GLY A 108 8.09 -12.17 12.19
CA GLY A 108 8.39 -12.39 13.61
C GLY A 108 9.29 -11.32 14.22
N LEU A 109 9.67 -10.28 13.45
CA LEU A 109 10.52 -9.20 13.93
C LEU A 109 9.69 -8.16 14.68
N ASP A 110 10.04 -7.92 15.95
CA ASP A 110 9.37 -6.95 16.81
C ASP A 110 9.38 -5.52 16.25
N TYR A 111 10.39 -5.18 15.46
CA TYR A 111 10.47 -3.87 14.82
C TYR A 111 9.23 -3.52 13.98
N PHE A 112 8.61 -4.52 13.34
CA PHE A 112 7.41 -4.31 12.51
C PHE A 112 6.09 -4.44 13.29
N SER A 113 6.15 -4.79 14.58
CA SER A 113 4.98 -4.89 15.48
C SER A 113 4.94 -3.76 16.52
N ILE A 114 6.10 -3.23 16.91
CA ILE A 114 6.26 -2.10 17.82
C ILE A 114 5.88 -0.80 17.08
N CYS A 115 5.14 0.09 17.74
CA CYS A 115 4.63 1.36 17.18
C CYS A 115 3.60 1.22 16.04
N ARG A 116 2.79 0.15 16.06
CA ARG A 116 1.63 0.04 15.16
C ARG A 116 0.46 0.90 15.64
N LEU A 117 -0.06 1.76 14.77
CA LEU A 117 -1.36 2.37 14.97
C LEU A 117 -2.44 1.41 14.47
N ASN A 118 -3.34 0.98 15.36
CA ASN A 118 -4.45 0.10 15.00
C ASN A 118 -5.59 0.86 14.31
N SER A 119 -5.69 2.16 14.57
CA SER A 119 -6.58 3.07 13.86
C SER A 119 -5.93 4.44 13.78
N ILE A 120 -6.34 5.23 12.80
CA ILE A 120 -5.96 6.62 12.65
C ILE A 120 -7.21 7.48 12.65
N SER A 121 -7.15 8.61 13.35
CA SER A 121 -8.19 9.62 13.35
C SER A 121 -7.58 10.99 13.12
N GLU A 122 -8.41 11.95 12.74
CA GLU A 122 -7.96 13.33 12.56
C GLU A 122 -7.37 13.90 13.86
N GLU A 123 -8.04 13.65 14.99
CA GLU A 123 -7.66 14.12 16.32
C GLU A 123 -6.29 13.57 16.71
N LEU A 124 -6.07 12.27 16.50
CA LEU A 124 -4.79 11.62 16.77
C LEU A 124 -3.67 12.23 15.92
N ILE A 125 -3.87 12.35 14.61
CA ILE A 125 -2.83 12.87 13.70
C ILE A 125 -2.54 14.34 13.99
N ALA A 126 -3.56 15.13 14.35
CA ALA A 126 -3.41 16.53 14.73
C ALA A 126 -2.68 16.70 16.07
N SER A 127 -2.82 15.77 17.02
CA SER A 127 -2.19 15.85 18.34
C SER A 127 -0.72 15.44 18.36
N LEU A 128 -0.24 14.68 17.37
CA LEU A 128 1.16 14.25 17.32
C LEU A 128 2.08 15.46 17.13
N SER A 129 3.20 15.52 17.85
CA SER A 129 4.30 16.43 17.50
C SER A 129 4.93 16.04 16.16
N ASP A 130 5.71 16.93 15.55
CA ASP A 130 6.40 16.61 14.29
C ASP A 130 7.44 15.50 14.48
N GLU A 131 8.09 15.43 15.65
CA GLU A 131 8.99 14.34 16.03
C GLU A 131 8.26 13.00 16.20
N GLN A 132 7.05 13.00 16.77
CA GLN A 132 6.26 11.77 16.90
C GLN A 132 5.72 11.31 15.53
N PHE A 133 5.29 12.25 14.69
CA PHE A 133 4.76 11.96 13.37
C PHE A 133 5.83 11.41 12.42
N SER A 134 7.07 11.93 12.48
CA SER A 134 8.18 11.50 11.61
C SER A 134 8.58 10.02 11.77
N LYS A 135 8.19 9.37 12.87
CA LYS A 135 8.45 7.94 13.12
C LYS A 135 7.66 7.00 12.20
N TYR A 136 6.61 7.48 11.53
CA TYR A 136 5.76 6.67 10.66
C TYR A 136 6.12 6.82 9.18
N ALA A 137 6.02 5.73 8.41
CA ALA A 137 6.31 5.74 6.97
C ALA A 137 5.39 6.70 6.17
N PHE A 138 4.16 6.92 6.62
CA PHE A 138 3.22 7.85 5.99
C PHE A 138 3.55 9.34 6.23
N SER A 139 4.60 9.63 7.00
CA SER A 139 4.93 11.01 7.38
C SER A 139 5.59 11.85 6.28
N TRP A 140 6.09 11.20 5.22
CA TRP A 140 6.95 11.83 4.21
C TRP A 140 6.29 12.97 3.41
N ARG A 141 4.95 13.11 3.44
CA ARG A 141 4.21 14.23 2.83
C ARG A 141 3.71 15.28 3.82
N GLY A 142 4.08 15.17 5.10
CA GLY A 142 3.52 15.99 6.16
C GLY A 142 2.07 15.60 6.50
N LYS A 143 1.53 16.23 7.55
CA LYS A 143 0.22 15.88 8.11
C LYS A 143 -0.96 16.28 7.22
N ASN A 144 -0.84 17.38 6.47
CA ASN A 144 -1.98 17.99 5.78
C ASN A 144 -2.68 17.03 4.81
N ALA A 145 -1.93 16.32 3.97
CA ALA A 145 -2.52 15.39 3.00
C ALA A 145 -3.34 14.27 3.69
N LEU A 146 -2.87 13.77 4.83
CA LEU A 146 -3.56 12.75 5.61
C LEU A 146 -4.79 13.33 6.33
N LEU A 147 -4.67 14.50 6.93
CA LEU A 147 -5.77 15.19 7.62
C LEU A 147 -6.91 15.54 6.65
N GLU A 148 -6.60 16.01 5.44
CA GLU A 148 -7.60 16.26 4.40
C GLU A 148 -8.35 14.98 4.02
N ASN A 149 -7.63 13.87 3.83
CA ASN A 149 -8.26 12.59 3.51
C ASN A 149 -9.16 12.12 4.65
N LEU A 150 -8.72 12.23 5.91
CA LEU A 150 -9.51 11.85 7.09
C LEU A 150 -10.79 12.69 7.23
N ARG A 151 -10.70 14.01 6.99
CA ARG A 151 -11.89 14.90 6.97
C ARG A 151 -12.87 14.51 5.87
N ASN A 152 -12.36 14.21 4.68
CA ASN A 152 -13.19 13.75 3.55
C ASN A 152 -13.96 12.47 3.86
N LEU A 153 -13.38 11.55 4.65
CA LEU A 153 -14.06 10.32 5.07
C LEU A 153 -15.17 10.57 6.09
N LYS A 154 -15.03 11.59 6.97
CA LYS A 154 -16.03 11.92 8.00
C LYS A 154 -17.25 12.66 7.46
N ASN A 155 -17.06 13.53 6.46
CA ASN A 155 -18.17 14.28 5.89
C ASN A 155 -19.16 13.30 5.27
N GLY A 156 -20.45 13.38 5.62
CA GLY A 156 -21.52 12.55 5.01
C GLY A 156 -21.54 12.66 3.48
N LEU A 157 -22.17 11.69 2.80
CA LEU A 157 -22.43 11.80 1.37
C LEU A 157 -23.39 12.96 1.09
#